data_AF-A0A0G1TRR2-F1
#
_entry.id   AF-A0A0G1TRR2-F1
#
_cell.length_a   1.000
_cell.length_b   1.000
_cell.length_c   1.000
_cell.angle_alpha   90.00
_cell.angle_beta   90.00
_cell.angle_gamma   90.00
#
_symmetry.space_group_name_H-M   'P 1'
#
loop_
_entity.id
_entity.type
_entity.pdbx_description
1 polymer ?
#
loop_
_entity_poly.entity_id
_entity_poly.type
_entity_poly.pdbx_seq_one_letter_code
_entity_poly.pdbx_strand_id
1 'polypeptide(L)'
;MKPLHIAINGFGRIGRAAFRVALNHKDIEVAAINDLTDTGTLAHLLKYDSVYRRFEGEISFDEKNLVVNGKKYPVSAEKEPTKLPWRDHRVDVVLECTGRFTKEDAARAHLDAGAKRIVVSAPTKGGETKTFILGVNAGDYKNEAVISNASCTTNCVSPVLAVMESAFGILKSAMTTIHSYTAEQNLVDGPPPPLHRDLRRARAAAINIVPTTTGATSAVTATLPELEGIFDGLAIRVPTPVGSLSDFTLLVKKSTNVEEVNNVFRAAAKDKKFQGILSVTDEPLVSSDIIGDSHSAIVDLSMTNVIDGDLVKVVAWYDNEWGYANRLVELAVFQRGARVVISSRDKNELTKTAAEIGATPIVCDVTQENQVQNLVAETVKEFGQLDVMVNNAGLLAPRVPVVELDSEWVHKMMEVNFFGVLYGSKYVLRHMIKQNSGVIINIVSTSGLEPRSGSAGYAATKFAASGFTRGLTLEASGDNIFVLGVYPGGMRTLLFNLQPTLPSDYDAYMDPMAVAEKIVAHLEKDNPENELVIRRN
;
A
#
# COMPACT_ATOMS: atom_id res chain seq x y z
N MET A 1 8.64 8.38 -13.60
CA MET A 1 8.32 9.43 -12.61
C MET A 1 9.46 9.57 -11.63
N LYS A 2 9.61 10.76 -11.06
CA LYS A 2 10.60 11.09 -10.02
C LYS A 2 10.36 10.28 -8.73
N PRO A 3 11.40 10.01 -7.92
CA PRO A 3 11.25 9.39 -6.61
C PRO A 3 10.25 10.16 -5.75
N LEU A 4 9.56 9.46 -4.84
CA LEU A 4 8.67 10.08 -3.87
C LEU A 4 9.51 10.95 -2.93
N HIS A 5 9.24 12.26 -2.91
CA HIS A 5 9.94 13.17 -2.02
C HIS A 5 9.33 13.10 -0.63
N ILE A 6 10.05 12.52 0.32
CA ILE A 6 9.61 12.48 1.72
C ILE A 6 10.32 13.53 2.55
N ALA A 7 9.64 14.04 3.57
CA ALA A 7 10.27 14.80 4.64
C ALA A 7 10.09 14.07 5.97
N ILE A 8 11.05 14.24 6.88
CA ILE A 8 11.00 13.65 8.23
C ILE A 8 10.89 14.78 9.24
N ASN A 9 9.77 14.86 9.96
CA ASN A 9 9.60 15.79 11.07
C ASN A 9 9.86 15.07 12.40
N GLY A 10 10.90 15.47 13.12
CA GLY A 10 11.41 14.79 14.31
C GLY A 10 12.44 13.72 13.96
N PHE A 11 13.71 14.03 14.19
CA PHE A 11 14.85 13.16 13.88
C PHE A 11 15.32 12.35 15.10
N GLY A 12 14.33 11.83 15.85
CA GLY A 12 14.50 10.94 16.99
C GLY A 12 14.82 9.49 16.59
N ARG A 13 14.50 8.52 17.48
CA ARG A 13 14.74 7.09 17.20
C ARG A 13 14.07 6.64 15.90
N ILE A 14 12.75 6.87 15.78
CA ILE A 14 11.99 6.50 14.58
C ILE A 14 12.41 7.33 13.36
N GLY A 15 12.60 8.65 13.50
CA GLY A 15 13.03 9.49 12.38
C GLY A 15 14.38 9.07 11.78
N ARG A 16 15.37 8.73 12.61
CA ARG A 16 16.68 8.24 12.13
C ARG A 16 16.59 6.83 11.55
N ALA A 17 15.81 5.94 12.15
CA ALA A 17 15.57 4.60 11.59
C ALA A 17 14.89 4.70 10.21
N ALA A 18 13.82 5.50 10.09
CA ALA A 18 13.11 5.76 8.84
C ALA A 18 14.03 6.39 7.78
N PHE A 19 14.91 7.31 8.17
CA PHE A 19 15.93 7.85 7.28
C PHE A 19 16.87 6.77 6.75
N ARG A 20 17.41 5.91 7.62
CA ARG A 20 18.29 4.80 7.21
C ARG A 20 17.57 3.84 6.26
N VAL A 21 16.31 3.51 6.51
CA VAL A 21 15.48 2.69 5.61
C VAL A 21 15.28 3.40 4.26
N ALA A 22 14.89 4.67 4.27
CA ALA A 22 14.60 5.45 3.08
C ALA A 22 15.82 5.61 2.15
N LEU A 23 17.04 5.70 2.70
CA LEU A 23 18.28 5.78 1.89
C LEU A 23 18.49 4.57 0.98
N ASN A 24 17.98 3.40 1.39
CA ASN A 24 18.11 2.15 0.62
C ASN A 24 16.87 1.85 -0.24
N HIS A 25 15.86 2.73 -0.22
CA HIS A 25 14.62 2.52 -0.94
C HIS A 25 14.60 3.25 -2.29
N LYS A 26 14.70 2.50 -3.39
CA LYS A 26 14.84 3.02 -4.77
C LYS A 26 13.76 4.02 -5.21
N ASP A 27 12.56 3.91 -4.65
CA ASP A 27 11.42 4.77 -5.00
C ASP A 27 11.32 6.06 -4.17
N ILE A 28 12.25 6.30 -3.25
CA ILE A 28 12.16 7.40 -2.27
C ILE A 28 13.37 8.32 -2.37
N GLU A 29 13.11 9.61 -2.18
CA GLU A 29 14.13 10.61 -1.94
C GLU A 29 13.78 11.38 -0.67
N VAL A 30 14.69 11.40 0.31
CA VAL A 30 14.54 12.30 1.46
C VAL A 30 14.85 13.72 1.01
N ALA A 31 13.81 14.56 0.95
CA ALA A 31 13.89 15.92 0.45
C ALA A 31 14.26 16.94 1.54
N ALA A 32 13.83 16.71 2.78
CA ALA A 32 14.12 17.58 3.91
C ALA A 32 13.95 16.87 5.26
N ILE A 33 14.62 17.39 6.29
CA ILE A 33 14.51 16.96 7.69
C ILE A 33 14.17 18.18 8.54
N ASN A 34 13.31 18.01 9.55
CA ASN A 34 13.12 19.01 10.59
C ASN A 34 13.37 18.40 11.97
N ASP A 35 14.23 19.03 12.77
CA ASP A 35 14.42 18.73 14.19
C ASP A 35 14.89 20.00 14.90
N LEU A 36 14.56 20.15 16.19
CA LEU A 36 14.88 21.37 16.94
C LEU A 36 16.36 21.47 17.34
N THR A 37 17.15 20.44 17.03
CA THR A 37 18.58 20.35 17.33
C THR A 37 19.43 20.73 16.12
N ASP A 38 20.69 21.14 16.34
CA ASP A 38 21.62 21.52 15.28
C ASP A 38 22.09 20.33 14.40
N THR A 39 22.53 20.64 13.17
CA THR A 39 22.96 19.65 12.17
C THR A 39 24.15 18.81 12.62
N GLY A 40 25.05 19.37 13.43
CA GLY A 40 26.20 18.66 13.98
C GLY A 40 25.78 17.56 14.96
N THR A 41 24.83 17.87 15.84
CA THR A 41 24.22 16.89 16.74
C THR A 41 23.44 15.82 15.96
N LEU A 42 22.63 16.20 14.97
CA LEU A 42 21.90 15.23 14.14
C LEU A 42 22.86 14.28 13.39
N ALA A 43 23.94 14.82 12.83
CA ALA A 43 24.97 14.04 12.15
C ALA A 43 25.67 13.07 13.11
N HIS A 44 25.99 13.51 14.32
CA HIS A 44 26.57 12.65 15.35
C HIS A 44 25.63 11.50 15.72
N LEU A 45 24.35 11.80 15.98
CA LEU A 45 23.33 10.82 16.38
C LEU A 45 22.91 9.88 15.25
N LEU A 46 23.06 10.29 13.99
CA LEU A 46 22.90 9.38 12.86
C LEU A 46 24.12 8.44 12.73
N LYS A 47 25.33 8.99 12.92
CA LYS A 47 26.59 8.26 12.77
C LYS A 47 26.79 7.20 13.84
N TYR A 48 26.41 7.48 15.07
CA TYR A 48 26.58 6.58 16.21
C TYR A 48 25.23 6.22 16.81
N ASP A 49 24.81 4.96 16.68
CA ASP A 49 23.63 4.41 17.33
C ASP A 49 24.02 3.26 18.27
N SER A 50 23.52 3.27 19.50
CA SER A 50 23.86 2.25 20.50
C SER A 50 23.26 0.87 20.17
N VAL A 51 22.15 0.84 19.42
CA VAL A 51 21.46 -0.38 19.02
C VAL A 51 21.92 -0.81 17.62
N TYR A 52 21.72 0.06 16.62
CA TYR A 52 22.01 -0.24 15.22
C TYR A 52 23.44 0.08 14.79
N ARG A 53 24.31 0.30 15.78
CA ARG A 53 25.74 0.56 15.61
C ARG A 53 26.01 1.76 14.70
N ARG A 54 27.27 1.84 14.26
CA ARG A 54 27.75 2.91 13.41
C ARG A 54 27.08 2.84 12.05
N PHE A 55 26.67 3.99 11.53
CA PHE A 55 26.15 4.07 10.16
C PHE A 55 27.22 3.65 9.14
N GLU A 56 26.81 2.84 8.16
CA GLU A 56 27.66 2.41 7.05
C GLU A 56 27.72 3.50 5.97
N GLY A 57 28.79 4.28 5.99
CA GLY A 57 29.02 5.36 5.04
C GLY A 57 29.65 6.58 5.68
N GLU A 58 29.83 7.63 4.87
CA GLU A 58 30.37 8.90 5.32
C GLU A 58 29.25 9.82 5.79
N ILE A 59 29.38 10.33 7.02
CA ILE A 59 28.49 11.34 7.58
C ILE A 59 29.31 12.57 7.96
N SER A 60 28.87 13.72 7.45
CA SER A 60 29.33 15.05 7.83
C SER A 60 28.13 16.01 7.88
N PHE A 61 28.38 17.29 8.12
CA PHE A 61 27.35 18.31 8.17
C PHE A 61 27.92 19.67 7.75
N ASP A 62 27.04 20.56 7.34
CA ASP A 62 27.29 22.00 7.30
C ASP A 62 26.20 22.73 8.12
N GLU A 63 26.22 24.06 8.13
CA GLU A 63 25.27 24.87 8.92
C GLU A 63 23.79 24.59 8.62
N LYS A 64 23.46 24.09 7.43
CA LYS A 64 22.07 23.93 6.96
C LYS A 64 21.73 22.52 6.53
N ASN A 65 22.71 21.62 6.45
CA ASN A 65 22.52 20.30 5.88
C ASN A 65 23.18 19.21 6.72
N LEU A 66 22.50 18.08 6.78
CA LEU A 66 23.12 16.79 7.03
C LEU A 66 23.73 16.28 5.72
N VAL A 67 24.95 15.77 5.74
CA VAL A 67 25.62 15.26 4.53
C VAL A 67 25.91 13.77 4.69
N VAL A 68 25.31 12.94 3.83
CA VAL A 68 25.46 11.48 3.88
C VAL A 68 25.93 10.98 2.52
N ASN A 69 27.07 10.29 2.49
CA ASN A 69 27.72 9.81 1.27
C ASN A 69 27.85 10.91 0.19
N GLY A 70 28.24 12.12 0.63
CA GLY A 70 28.39 13.30 -0.24
C GLY A 70 27.08 13.99 -0.64
N LYS A 71 25.90 13.40 -0.40
CA LYS A 71 24.59 14.01 -0.69
C LYS A 71 24.15 14.90 0.48
N LYS A 72 23.70 16.11 0.18
CA LYS A 72 23.16 17.07 1.16
C LYS A 72 21.67 16.87 1.37
N TYR A 73 21.26 16.86 2.64
CA TYR A 73 19.88 16.80 3.08
C TYR A 73 19.58 18.06 3.89
N PRO A 74 18.72 18.96 3.39
CA PRO A 74 18.35 20.19 4.09
C PRO A 74 17.75 19.90 5.45
N VAL A 75 18.18 20.65 6.46
CA VAL A 75 17.68 20.56 7.84
C VAL A 75 17.10 21.91 8.26
N SER A 76 15.88 21.91 8.77
CA SER A 76 15.27 23.04 9.47
C SER A 76 15.15 22.76 10.98
N ALA A 77 15.06 23.82 11.78
CA ALA A 77 14.82 23.77 13.22
C ALA A 77 13.59 24.61 13.59
N GLU A 78 12.45 24.30 12.98
CA GLU A 78 11.18 25.02 13.16
C GLU A 78 10.24 24.24 14.08
N LYS A 79 9.60 24.95 15.02
CA LYS A 79 8.67 24.41 16.01
C LYS A 79 7.23 24.39 15.52
N GLU A 80 6.86 25.34 14.67
CA GLU A 80 5.50 25.50 14.16
C GLU A 80 5.34 24.81 12.80
N PRO A 81 4.52 23.74 12.68
CA PRO A 81 4.47 22.97 11.44
C PRO A 81 4.07 23.75 10.19
N THR A 82 3.26 24.80 10.34
CA THR A 82 2.80 25.66 9.23
C THR A 82 3.91 26.51 8.61
N LYS A 83 5.04 26.69 9.30
CA LYS A 83 6.21 27.46 8.82
C LYS A 83 7.27 26.60 8.16
N LEU A 84 7.08 25.29 8.12
CA LEU A 84 8.06 24.37 7.55
C LEU A 84 8.18 24.55 6.03
N PRO A 85 9.39 24.45 5.45
CA PRO A 85 9.63 24.73 4.03
C PRO A 85 9.25 23.55 3.10
N TRP A 86 8.14 22.85 3.37
CA TRP A 86 7.75 21.65 2.61
C TRP A 86 7.45 21.95 1.15
N ARG A 87 6.81 23.09 0.87
CA ARG A 87 6.56 23.57 -0.49
C ARG A 87 7.86 23.74 -1.29
N ASP A 88 8.86 24.36 -0.68
CA ASP A 88 10.13 24.68 -1.35
C ASP A 88 10.91 23.40 -1.70
N HIS A 89 10.79 22.38 -0.85
CA HIS A 89 11.39 21.06 -1.08
C HIS A 89 10.52 20.11 -1.91
N ARG A 90 9.33 20.54 -2.34
CA ARG A 90 8.36 19.74 -3.11
C ARG A 90 8.04 18.42 -2.42
N VAL A 91 7.77 18.47 -1.12
CA VAL A 91 7.49 17.28 -0.31
C VAL A 91 6.16 16.67 -0.72
N ASP A 92 6.19 15.38 -1.09
CA ASP A 92 4.98 14.61 -1.37
C ASP A 92 4.38 14.06 -0.07
N VAL A 93 5.21 13.46 0.80
CA VAL A 93 4.76 12.86 2.07
C VAL A 93 5.63 13.31 3.24
N VAL A 94 5.00 13.74 4.32
CA VAL A 94 5.68 13.96 5.60
C VAL A 94 5.55 12.73 6.48
N LEU A 95 6.67 12.23 6.98
CA LEU A 95 6.72 11.31 8.12
C LEU A 95 6.73 12.15 9.40
N GLU A 96 5.59 12.17 10.10
CA GLU A 96 5.43 12.89 11.36
C GLU A 96 5.89 12.01 12.52
N CYS A 97 7.14 12.21 12.94
CA CYS A 97 7.89 11.39 13.88
C CYS A 97 8.19 12.08 15.22
N THR A 98 7.56 13.23 15.51
CA THR A 98 7.82 13.97 16.76
C THR A 98 7.06 13.40 17.96
N GLY A 99 5.98 12.65 17.71
CA GLY A 99 5.03 12.20 18.74
C GLY A 99 4.15 13.32 19.33
N ARG A 100 4.30 14.56 18.86
CA ARG A 100 3.56 15.74 19.37
C ARG A 100 2.33 16.05 18.53
N PHE A 101 2.43 15.94 17.21
CA PHE A 101 1.36 16.27 16.27
C PHE A 101 0.48 15.06 15.93
N THR A 102 -0.07 14.41 16.98
CA THR A 102 -0.87 13.17 16.86
C THR A 102 -2.38 13.39 16.82
N LYS A 103 -2.81 14.65 16.88
CA LYS A 103 -4.20 15.06 16.59
C LYS A 103 -4.31 15.48 15.14
N GLU A 104 -5.46 15.24 14.52
CA GLU A 104 -5.67 15.54 13.09
C GLU A 104 -5.29 16.97 12.72
N ASP A 105 -5.90 17.97 13.36
CA ASP A 105 -5.65 19.39 13.03
C ASP A 105 -4.17 19.76 13.16
N ALA A 106 -3.49 19.16 14.13
CA ALA A 106 -2.09 19.41 14.40
C ALA A 106 -1.19 18.79 13.30
N ALA A 107 -1.53 17.60 12.82
CA ALA A 107 -0.85 16.97 11.69
C ALA A 107 -1.15 17.68 10.37
N ARG A 108 -2.40 18.13 10.15
CA ARG A 108 -2.83 18.83 8.92
C ARG A 108 -2.07 20.12 8.66
N ALA A 109 -1.50 20.75 9.68
CA ALA A 109 -0.63 21.91 9.53
C ALA A 109 0.58 21.67 8.57
N HIS A 110 1.00 20.41 8.38
CA HIS A 110 1.99 20.07 7.36
C HIS A 110 1.48 20.24 5.91
N LEU A 111 0.18 20.06 5.67
CA LEU A 111 -0.45 20.32 4.37
C LEU A 111 -0.41 21.83 4.05
N ASP A 112 -0.67 22.67 5.07
CA ASP A 112 -0.62 24.13 4.92
C ASP A 112 0.79 24.63 4.56
N ALA A 113 1.82 23.97 5.12
CA ALA A 113 3.23 24.17 4.78
C ALA A 113 3.63 23.64 3.38
N GLY A 114 2.74 22.92 2.69
CA GLY A 114 2.89 22.53 1.29
C GLY A 114 3.21 21.05 1.04
N ALA A 115 3.16 20.18 2.05
CA ALA A 115 3.17 18.74 1.83
C ALA A 115 1.85 18.27 1.20
N LYS A 116 1.86 17.18 0.43
CA LYS A 116 0.62 16.64 -0.17
C LYS A 116 -0.09 15.65 0.74
N ARG A 117 0.67 14.84 1.49
CA ARG A 117 0.15 13.83 2.43
C ARG A 117 1.03 13.69 3.66
N ILE A 118 0.49 13.06 4.70
CA ILE A 118 1.13 12.85 5.99
C ILE A 118 0.91 11.41 6.46
N VAL A 119 1.97 10.79 6.97
CA VAL A 119 1.92 9.55 7.76
C VAL A 119 2.39 9.85 9.18
N VAL A 120 1.48 9.72 10.15
CA VAL A 120 1.77 9.91 11.57
C VAL A 120 2.38 8.63 12.15
N SER A 121 3.54 8.75 12.78
CA SER A 121 4.29 7.62 13.36
C SER A 121 3.81 7.18 14.75
N ALA A 122 2.54 7.40 15.06
CA ALA A 122 1.92 7.07 16.34
C ALA A 122 0.39 6.95 16.19
N PRO A 123 -0.30 6.25 17.12
CA PRO A 123 -1.75 6.26 17.18
C PRO A 123 -2.29 7.69 17.29
N THR A 124 -3.27 8.01 16.44
CA THR A 124 -3.93 9.31 16.43
C THR A 124 -5.13 9.35 17.35
N LYS A 125 -5.52 10.56 17.79
CA LYS A 125 -6.67 10.76 18.68
C LYS A 125 -7.59 11.86 18.15
N GLY A 126 -8.88 11.52 18.03
CA GLY A 126 -9.90 12.43 17.53
C GLY A 126 -9.76 12.73 16.03
N GLY A 127 -10.88 13.14 15.42
CA GLY A 127 -10.96 13.41 13.99
C GLY A 127 -11.27 12.18 13.13
N GLU A 128 -11.07 12.34 11.83
CA GLU A 128 -11.29 11.38 10.75
C GLU A 128 -10.01 10.64 10.36
N THR A 129 -8.86 10.95 10.99
CA THR A 129 -7.57 10.31 10.66
C THR A 129 -7.63 8.79 10.90
N LYS A 130 -7.61 8.04 9.80
CA LYS A 130 -7.68 6.58 9.82
C LYS A 130 -6.32 5.93 10.08
N THR A 131 -6.38 4.73 10.65
CA THR A 131 -5.22 3.87 10.86
C THR A 131 -5.16 2.81 9.77
N PHE A 132 -3.98 2.63 9.17
CA PHE A 132 -3.74 1.59 8.18
C PHE A 132 -2.54 0.74 8.57
N ILE A 133 -2.72 -0.57 8.49
CA ILE A 133 -1.67 -1.57 8.72
C ILE A 133 -1.50 -2.37 7.43
N LEU A 134 -0.29 -2.34 6.90
CA LEU A 134 0.08 -3.12 5.71
C LEU A 134 -0.16 -4.61 5.97
N GLY A 135 -0.71 -5.31 4.99
CA GLY A 135 -1.09 -6.72 5.11
C GLY A 135 -2.38 -6.97 5.92
N VAL A 136 -3.06 -5.93 6.41
CA VAL A 136 -4.32 -6.07 7.16
C VAL A 136 -5.45 -5.29 6.48
N ASN A 137 -5.50 -3.97 6.68
CA ASN A 137 -6.58 -3.11 6.17
C ASN A 137 -6.08 -2.01 5.22
N ALA A 138 -4.81 -2.03 4.80
CA ALA A 138 -4.27 -1.03 3.89
C ALA A 138 -5.03 -0.95 2.54
N GLY A 139 -5.68 -2.03 2.11
CA GLY A 139 -6.56 -2.03 0.92
C GLY A 139 -7.76 -1.07 1.04
N ASP A 140 -8.17 -0.71 2.26
CA ASP A 140 -9.27 0.23 2.50
C ASP A 140 -8.86 1.71 2.34
N TYR A 141 -7.60 1.98 1.99
CA TYR A 141 -7.09 3.34 1.78
C TYR A 141 -7.77 4.00 0.58
N LYS A 142 -8.39 5.15 0.81
CA LYS A 142 -9.14 5.94 -0.19
C LYS A 142 -8.53 7.32 -0.38
N ASN A 143 -7.20 7.37 -0.52
CA ASN A 143 -6.46 8.61 -0.77
C ASN A 143 -6.58 9.64 0.38
N GLU A 144 -6.74 9.19 1.62
CA GLU A 144 -6.73 10.06 2.80
C GLU A 144 -5.41 10.86 2.86
N ALA A 145 -5.52 12.16 3.10
CA ALA A 145 -4.38 13.07 3.15
C ALA A 145 -3.54 12.88 4.42
N VAL A 146 -4.19 12.51 5.54
CA VAL A 146 -3.54 12.24 6.82
C VAL A 146 -3.93 10.84 7.26
N ILE A 147 -2.93 10.01 7.52
CA ILE A 147 -3.12 8.66 8.05
C ILE A 147 -2.18 8.37 9.21
N SER A 148 -2.53 7.37 10.02
CA SER A 148 -1.68 6.85 11.09
C SER A 148 -1.11 5.48 10.72
N ASN A 149 0.19 5.29 10.95
CA ASN A 149 0.84 3.97 10.93
C ASN A 149 0.71 3.25 12.29
N ALA A 150 -0.19 3.70 13.16
CA ALA A 150 -0.41 3.19 14.51
C ALA A 150 0.88 3.13 15.36
N SER A 151 0.97 2.12 16.23
CA SER A 151 2.14 1.81 17.05
C SER A 151 2.91 0.60 16.52
N CYS A 152 4.15 0.42 16.97
CA CYS A 152 4.93 -0.79 16.72
C CYS A 152 4.21 -2.06 17.20
N THR A 153 3.60 -2.04 18.39
CA THR A 153 2.80 -3.17 18.89
C THR A 153 1.60 -3.46 17.99
N THR A 154 0.90 -2.44 17.48
CA THR A 154 -0.22 -2.65 16.54
C THR A 154 0.25 -3.33 15.26
N ASN A 155 1.39 -2.89 14.69
CA ASN A 155 1.95 -3.50 13.49
C ASN A 155 2.36 -4.97 13.71
N CYS A 156 2.79 -5.35 14.92
CA CYS A 156 3.04 -6.74 15.28
C CYS A 156 1.75 -7.54 15.48
N VAL A 157 0.79 -6.98 16.20
CA VAL A 157 -0.42 -7.68 16.67
C VAL A 157 -1.45 -7.88 15.56
N SER A 158 -1.70 -6.86 14.74
CA SER A 158 -2.79 -6.93 13.74
C SER A 158 -2.59 -8.04 12.70
N PRO A 159 -1.40 -8.26 12.10
CA PRO A 159 -1.19 -9.38 11.17
C PRO A 159 -1.41 -10.76 11.82
N VAL A 160 -0.94 -10.94 13.06
CA VAL A 160 -1.11 -12.20 13.81
C VAL A 160 -2.59 -12.49 14.07
N LEU A 161 -3.34 -11.49 14.53
CA LEU A 161 -4.77 -11.63 14.78
C LEU A 161 -5.58 -11.82 13.50
N ALA A 162 -5.21 -11.14 12.40
CA ALA A 162 -5.87 -11.32 11.10
C ALA A 162 -5.74 -12.77 10.60
N VAL A 163 -4.55 -13.37 10.77
CA VAL A 163 -4.32 -14.79 10.43
C VAL A 163 -5.15 -15.71 11.31
N MET A 164 -5.17 -15.49 12.63
CA MET A 164 -5.94 -16.31 13.57
C MET A 164 -7.45 -16.19 13.39
N GLU A 165 -7.97 -14.99 13.19
CA GLU A 165 -9.39 -14.74 12.92
C GLU A 165 -9.82 -15.44 11.62
N SER A 166 -9.05 -15.25 10.54
CA SER A 166 -9.38 -15.86 9.25
C SER A 166 -9.37 -17.38 9.28
N ALA A 167 -8.47 -18.01 10.06
CA ALA A 167 -8.31 -19.46 10.06
C ALA A 167 -9.21 -20.19 11.07
N PHE A 168 -9.40 -19.60 12.26
CA PHE A 168 -10.07 -20.27 13.38
C PHE A 168 -11.24 -19.49 13.97
N GLY A 169 -11.34 -18.18 13.67
CA GLY A 169 -12.25 -17.24 14.31
C GLY A 169 -11.92 -17.04 15.79
N ILE A 170 -11.95 -15.82 16.28
CA ILE A 170 -11.64 -15.45 17.66
C ILE A 170 -12.95 -15.20 18.40
N LEU A 171 -13.12 -15.87 19.54
CA LEU A 171 -14.23 -15.64 20.46
C LEU A 171 -13.90 -14.53 21.46
N LYS A 172 -12.66 -14.51 21.96
CA LYS A 172 -12.07 -13.45 22.79
C LYS A 172 -10.55 -13.60 22.84
N SER A 173 -9.84 -12.50 23.02
CA SER A 173 -8.38 -12.53 23.12
C SER A 173 -7.86 -11.49 24.11
N ALA A 174 -6.81 -11.88 24.83
CA ALA A 174 -6.00 -10.99 25.64
C ALA A 174 -4.56 -11.00 25.12
N MET A 175 -3.91 -9.83 25.11
CA MET A 175 -2.51 -9.70 24.71
C MET A 175 -1.69 -8.97 25.77
N THR A 176 -0.48 -9.47 26.02
CA THR A 176 0.52 -8.77 26.81
C THR A 176 1.75 -8.55 25.94
N THR A 177 2.15 -7.30 25.75
CA THR A 177 3.43 -7.02 25.10
C THR A 177 4.53 -6.82 26.14
N ILE A 178 5.58 -7.62 26.06
CA ILE A 178 6.82 -7.42 26.81
C ILE A 178 7.68 -6.54 25.93
N HIS A 179 7.79 -5.27 26.30
CA HIS A 179 8.25 -4.23 25.40
C HIS A 179 9.53 -3.60 25.92
N SER A 180 10.50 -3.40 25.03
CA SER A 180 11.71 -2.62 25.30
C SER A 180 11.40 -1.23 25.82
N TYR A 181 12.32 -0.62 26.55
CA TYR A 181 12.11 0.75 27.03
C TYR A 181 12.03 1.74 25.87
N THR A 182 11.44 2.91 26.12
CA THR A 182 11.29 3.97 25.11
C THR A 182 11.80 5.30 25.66
N ALA A 183 11.91 6.32 24.80
CA ALA A 183 12.25 7.68 25.23
C ALA A 183 11.22 8.30 26.20
N GLU A 184 10.02 7.71 26.32
CA GLU A 184 8.97 8.10 27.26
C GLU A 184 9.05 7.28 28.58
N GLN A 185 10.27 7.10 29.09
CA GLN A 185 10.58 6.56 30.42
C GLN A 185 11.82 7.25 30.97
N ASN A 186 11.98 7.27 32.29
CA ASN A 186 13.11 7.93 32.93
C ASN A 186 14.28 6.97 33.18
N LEU A 187 15.51 7.46 33.07
CA LEU A 187 16.70 6.69 33.47
C LEU A 187 16.76 6.48 34.99
N VAL A 188 16.32 7.49 35.75
CA VAL A 188 16.22 7.48 37.21
C VAL A 188 14.81 7.88 37.62
N ASP A 189 14.40 7.59 38.86
CA ASP A 189 13.08 8.00 39.35
C ASP A 189 12.89 9.52 39.23
N GLY A 190 11.81 9.94 38.58
CA GLY A 190 11.50 11.35 38.30
C GLY A 190 10.01 11.55 38.00
N PRO A 191 9.56 12.78 37.68
CA PRO A 191 8.18 13.03 37.27
C PRO A 191 7.80 12.18 36.04
N PRO A 192 6.52 11.80 35.89
CA PRO A 192 6.08 11.02 34.75
C PRO A 192 6.28 11.80 33.44
N PRO A 193 6.60 11.12 32.32
CA PRO A 193 6.80 11.76 31.03
C PRO A 193 5.59 12.60 30.57
N PRO A 194 5.80 13.74 29.87
CA PRO A 194 4.72 14.64 29.50
C PRO A 194 3.63 14.00 28.63
N LEU A 195 4.01 13.09 27.72
CA LEU A 195 3.05 12.43 26.82
C LEU A 195 2.32 11.27 27.51
N HIS A 196 2.88 10.72 28.60
CA HIS A 196 2.32 9.60 29.35
C HIS A 196 2.42 9.84 30.86
N ARG A 197 1.34 10.37 31.46
CA ARG A 197 1.23 10.66 32.90
C ARG A 197 1.04 9.41 33.79
N ASP A 198 1.76 8.34 33.50
CA ASP A 198 1.75 7.09 34.27
C ASP A 198 2.88 7.10 35.31
N LEU A 199 2.53 7.05 36.59
CA LEU A 199 3.50 7.02 37.70
C LEU A 199 4.45 5.81 37.65
N ARG A 200 4.05 4.72 36.99
CA ARG A 200 4.89 3.55 36.80
C ARG A 200 6.03 3.85 35.82
N ARG A 201 5.76 4.63 34.76
CA ARG A 201 6.78 5.08 33.77
C ARG A 201 7.72 6.14 34.33
N ALA A 202 7.37 6.73 35.47
CA ALA A 202 8.17 7.69 36.20
C ALA A 202 9.41 7.03 36.86
N ARG A 203 9.40 5.70 37.00
CA ARG A 203 10.46 4.90 37.64
C ARG A 203 11.60 4.58 36.68
N ALA A 204 12.81 4.37 37.25
CA ALA A 204 14.04 4.06 36.52
C ALA A 204 13.88 2.85 35.56
N ALA A 205 13.95 3.09 34.26
CA ALA A 205 13.67 2.10 33.20
C ALA A 205 14.68 0.95 33.16
N ALA A 206 15.94 1.21 33.47
CA ALA A 206 17.04 0.24 33.31
C ALA A 206 17.04 -0.88 34.36
N ILE A 207 16.21 -0.78 35.42
CA ILE A 207 16.21 -1.71 36.55
C ILE A 207 14.81 -2.17 36.97
N ASN A 208 13.77 -1.84 36.20
CA ASN A 208 12.40 -2.17 36.55
C ASN A 208 11.67 -2.89 35.42
N ILE A 209 10.76 -3.77 35.83
CA ILE A 209 9.68 -4.30 35.00
C ILE A 209 8.47 -3.41 35.27
N VAL A 210 7.95 -2.73 34.24
CA VAL A 210 6.98 -1.63 34.40
C VAL A 210 5.66 -1.97 33.68
N PRO A 211 4.63 -2.43 34.41
CA PRO A 211 3.29 -2.61 33.84
C PRO A 211 2.67 -1.26 33.46
N THR A 212 2.04 -1.16 32.30
CA THR A 212 1.41 0.07 31.80
C THR A 212 0.30 -0.25 30.80
N THR A 213 -0.56 0.71 30.53
CA THR A 213 -1.56 0.58 29.47
C THR A 213 -0.90 0.66 28.09
N THR A 214 -1.54 0.06 27.09
CA THR A 214 -1.13 0.16 25.69
C THR A 214 -2.21 0.85 24.87
N GLY A 215 -1.79 1.68 23.91
CA GLY A 215 -2.70 2.25 22.90
C GLY A 215 -2.95 1.29 21.73
N ALA A 216 -2.34 0.10 21.74
CA ALA A 216 -2.46 -0.85 20.65
C ALA A 216 -3.89 -1.38 20.50
N THR A 217 -4.63 -1.59 21.60
CA THR A 217 -5.99 -2.15 21.58
C THR A 217 -6.91 -1.39 20.64
N SER A 218 -7.05 -0.07 20.82
CA SER A 218 -7.95 0.75 20.00
C SER A 218 -7.54 0.80 18.53
N ALA A 219 -6.23 0.73 18.25
CA ALA A 219 -5.73 0.74 16.87
C ALA A 219 -5.95 -0.61 16.18
N VAL A 220 -5.78 -1.72 16.91
CA VAL A 220 -6.08 -3.07 16.41
C VAL A 220 -7.56 -3.20 16.05
N THR A 221 -8.46 -2.82 16.96
CA THR A 221 -9.91 -2.91 16.70
C THR A 221 -10.37 -1.95 15.61
N ALA A 222 -9.69 -0.82 15.40
CA ALA A 222 -9.96 0.05 14.25
C ALA A 222 -9.54 -0.58 12.90
N THR A 223 -8.57 -1.50 12.92
CA THR A 223 -8.06 -2.20 11.71
C THR A 223 -8.71 -3.56 11.49
N LEU A 224 -9.27 -4.16 12.53
CA LEU A 224 -9.97 -5.44 12.56
C LEU A 224 -11.26 -5.26 13.39
N PRO A 225 -12.32 -4.66 12.79
CA PRO A 225 -13.55 -4.30 13.52
C PRO A 225 -14.25 -5.47 14.20
N GLU A 226 -14.09 -6.68 13.66
CA GLU A 226 -14.62 -7.92 14.24
C GLU A 226 -14.05 -8.25 15.63
N LEU A 227 -12.94 -7.61 16.02
CA LEU A 227 -12.32 -7.78 17.34
C LEU A 227 -12.79 -6.74 18.37
N GLU A 228 -13.65 -5.80 17.97
CA GLU A 228 -14.18 -4.78 18.87
C GLU A 228 -14.93 -5.41 20.06
N GLY A 229 -14.57 -5.00 21.28
CA GLY A 229 -15.15 -5.50 22.52
C GLY A 229 -14.71 -6.90 22.95
N ILE A 230 -13.99 -7.65 22.11
CA ILE A 230 -13.51 -9.01 22.42
C ILE A 230 -11.98 -9.12 22.52
N PHE A 231 -11.24 -8.07 22.13
CA PHE A 231 -9.79 -7.97 22.25
C PHE A 231 -9.39 -6.87 23.25
N ASP A 232 -8.48 -7.19 24.16
CA ASP A 232 -7.81 -6.21 25.02
C ASP A 232 -6.36 -6.60 25.34
N GLY A 233 -5.57 -5.67 25.87
CA GLY A 233 -4.20 -5.97 26.25
C GLY A 233 -3.52 -4.91 27.11
N LEU A 234 -2.33 -5.26 27.59
CA LEU A 234 -1.47 -4.38 28.38
C LEU A 234 -0.02 -4.49 27.91
N ALA A 235 0.82 -3.59 28.43
CA ALA A 235 2.25 -3.63 28.19
C ALA A 235 3.04 -3.81 29.49
N ILE A 236 4.14 -4.54 29.40
CA ILE A 236 5.15 -4.68 30.45
C ILE A 236 6.46 -4.16 29.86
N ARG A 237 6.93 -2.99 30.31
CA ARG A 237 8.23 -2.46 29.87
C ARG A 237 9.34 -3.18 30.59
N VAL A 238 10.39 -3.57 29.87
CA VAL A 238 11.56 -4.28 30.43
C VAL A 238 12.88 -3.59 30.08
N PRO A 239 13.97 -3.85 30.84
CA PRO A 239 15.29 -3.25 30.62
C PRO A 239 16.04 -3.69 29.35
N THR A 240 15.37 -3.78 28.21
CA THR A 240 15.98 -4.02 26.88
C THR A 240 15.85 -2.77 26.02
N PRO A 241 16.87 -2.41 25.21
CA PRO A 241 16.85 -1.20 24.39
C PRO A 241 15.93 -1.30 23.18
N VAL A 242 15.91 -2.46 22.53
CA VAL A 242 15.10 -2.83 21.37
C VAL A 242 14.90 -4.35 21.44
N GLY A 243 13.84 -4.84 20.81
CA GLY A 243 13.49 -6.24 20.76
C GLY A 243 12.35 -6.53 21.72
N SER A 244 11.13 -6.36 21.22
CA SER A 244 9.90 -6.56 21.97
C SER A 244 9.22 -7.85 21.51
N LEU A 245 8.31 -8.36 22.33
CA LEU A 245 7.45 -9.48 21.95
C LEU A 245 6.01 -9.25 22.38
N SER A 246 5.08 -9.85 21.65
CA SER A 246 3.66 -9.89 21.96
C SER A 246 3.27 -11.32 22.32
N ASP A 247 2.69 -11.50 23.49
CA ASP A 247 2.13 -12.76 23.97
C ASP A 247 0.62 -12.71 23.85
N PHE A 248 0.06 -13.65 23.10
CA PHE A 248 -1.36 -13.71 22.79
C PHE A 248 -1.98 -14.91 23.50
N THR A 249 -3.10 -14.69 24.17
CA THR A 249 -4.01 -15.74 24.64
C THR A 249 -5.33 -15.57 23.90
N LEU A 250 -5.72 -16.57 23.12
CA LEU A 250 -6.90 -16.53 22.26
C LEU A 250 -7.81 -17.70 22.61
N LEU A 251 -9.09 -17.41 22.80
CA LEU A 251 -10.12 -18.45 22.73
C LEU A 251 -10.68 -18.43 21.31
N VAL A 252 -10.54 -19.54 20.58
CA VAL A 252 -10.94 -19.64 19.17
C VAL A 252 -12.29 -20.35 19.01
N LYS A 253 -13.00 -20.08 17.89
CA LYS A 253 -14.32 -20.66 17.60
C LYS A 253 -14.20 -22.08 17.06
N LYS A 254 -13.18 -22.33 16.24
CA LYS A 254 -12.88 -23.64 15.65
C LYS A 254 -11.77 -24.31 16.46
N SER A 255 -12.06 -25.48 17.03
CA SER A 255 -11.04 -26.28 17.72
C SER A 255 -9.86 -26.61 16.79
N THR A 256 -8.67 -26.60 17.34
CA THR A 256 -7.39 -26.74 16.63
C THR A 256 -6.37 -27.49 17.46
N ASN A 257 -5.20 -27.76 16.88
CA ASN A 257 -4.01 -28.18 17.60
C ASN A 257 -2.77 -27.32 17.21
N VAL A 258 -1.63 -27.57 17.85
CA VAL A 258 -0.38 -26.82 17.64
C VAL A 258 0.10 -26.89 16.19
N GLU A 259 0.02 -28.08 15.56
CA GLU A 259 0.47 -28.28 14.18
C GLU A 259 -0.37 -27.47 13.20
N GLU A 260 -1.69 -27.45 13.37
CA GLU A 260 -2.61 -26.67 12.54
C GLU A 260 -2.36 -25.17 12.66
N VAL A 261 -2.20 -24.64 13.88
CA VAL A 261 -1.87 -23.23 14.12
C VAL A 261 -0.55 -22.86 13.44
N ASN A 262 0.49 -23.67 13.64
CA ASN A 262 1.80 -23.42 13.06
C ASN A 262 1.77 -23.48 11.52
N ASN A 263 1.03 -24.42 10.94
CA ASN A 263 0.89 -24.54 9.49
C ASN A 263 0.18 -23.33 8.87
N VAL A 264 -0.82 -22.78 9.56
CA VAL A 264 -1.51 -21.55 9.14
C VAL A 264 -0.52 -20.37 9.10
N PHE A 265 0.33 -20.20 10.13
CA PHE A 265 1.34 -19.14 10.11
C PHE A 265 2.43 -19.36 9.05
N ARG A 266 2.86 -20.60 8.82
CA ARG A 266 3.79 -20.91 7.72
C ARG A 266 3.21 -20.59 6.35
N ALA A 267 1.91 -20.84 6.16
CA ALA A 267 1.22 -20.47 4.93
C ALA A 267 1.13 -18.93 4.80
N ALA A 268 0.73 -18.24 5.88
CA ALA A 268 0.65 -16.79 5.91
C ALA A 268 2.00 -16.12 5.60
N ALA A 269 3.10 -16.61 6.16
CA ALA A 269 4.45 -16.07 5.90
C ALA A 269 4.91 -16.23 4.43
N LYS A 270 4.28 -17.12 3.65
CA LYS A 270 4.55 -17.30 2.21
C LYS A 270 3.58 -16.52 1.32
N ASP A 271 2.52 -15.97 1.90
CA ASP A 271 1.53 -15.20 1.17
C ASP A 271 2.11 -13.83 0.77
N LYS A 272 1.86 -13.42 -0.48
CA LYS A 272 2.27 -12.10 -1.00
C LYS A 272 1.72 -10.96 -0.14
N LYS A 273 0.53 -11.12 0.43
CA LYS A 273 -0.10 -10.15 1.34
C LYS A 273 0.74 -9.84 2.57
N PHE A 274 1.52 -10.80 3.06
CA PHE A 274 2.35 -10.68 4.26
C PHE A 274 3.85 -10.60 3.99
N GLN A 275 4.25 -10.57 2.72
CA GLN A 275 5.66 -10.50 2.32
C GLN A 275 6.35 -9.28 2.95
N GLY A 276 7.42 -9.52 3.72
CA GLY A 276 8.16 -8.48 4.44
C GLY A 276 7.46 -7.93 5.70
N ILE A 277 6.26 -8.42 6.02
CA ILE A 277 5.43 -7.98 7.15
C ILE A 277 5.40 -9.06 8.24
N LEU A 278 5.09 -10.31 7.89
CA LEU A 278 5.01 -11.42 8.83
C LEU A 278 5.95 -12.54 8.41
N SER A 279 6.76 -13.01 9.35
CA SER A 279 7.61 -14.18 9.20
C SER A 279 7.37 -15.16 10.35
N VAL A 280 8.00 -16.32 10.28
CA VAL A 280 7.93 -17.37 11.29
C VAL A 280 9.32 -17.88 11.63
N THR A 281 9.50 -18.38 12.85
CA THR A 281 10.73 -19.05 13.29
C THR A 281 10.40 -20.29 14.11
N ASP A 282 11.28 -21.29 14.03
CA ASP A 282 11.34 -22.43 14.95
C ASP A 282 12.62 -22.39 15.82
N GLU A 283 13.46 -21.38 15.60
CA GLU A 283 14.70 -21.19 16.34
C GLU A 283 14.42 -20.55 17.71
N PRO A 284 15.17 -20.94 18.77
CA PRO A 284 14.98 -20.41 20.11
C PRO A 284 15.57 -18.99 20.24
N LEU A 285 14.95 -18.01 19.57
CA LEU A 285 15.40 -16.62 19.53
C LEU A 285 15.23 -15.92 20.87
N VAL A 286 16.08 -14.93 21.11
CA VAL A 286 15.91 -13.93 22.17
C VAL A 286 15.88 -12.51 21.59
N SER A 287 15.51 -11.52 22.42
CA SER A 287 15.29 -10.13 21.97
C SER A 287 16.43 -9.48 21.16
N SER A 288 17.69 -9.89 21.40
CA SER A 288 18.85 -9.34 20.68
C SER A 288 18.97 -9.88 19.25
N ASP A 289 18.43 -11.06 18.97
CA ASP A 289 18.63 -11.77 17.70
C ASP A 289 17.77 -11.17 16.59
N ILE A 290 16.73 -10.43 16.96
CA ILE A 290 15.79 -9.79 16.03
C ILE A 290 16.10 -8.30 15.79
N ILE A 291 17.19 -7.78 16.36
CA ILE A 291 17.60 -6.38 16.16
C ILE A 291 17.92 -6.16 14.68
N GLY A 292 17.24 -5.19 14.07
CA GLY A 292 17.39 -4.89 12.64
C GLY A 292 16.57 -5.79 11.72
N ASP A 293 15.74 -6.68 12.27
CA ASP A 293 14.77 -7.43 11.46
C ASP A 293 13.68 -6.47 10.97
N SER A 294 13.38 -6.54 9.67
CA SER A 294 12.43 -5.63 9.01
C SER A 294 10.98 -6.07 9.12
N HIS A 295 10.67 -7.28 9.58
CA HIS A 295 9.29 -7.76 9.70
C HIS A 295 8.58 -7.04 10.85
N SER A 296 7.26 -6.88 10.70
CA SER A 296 6.41 -6.36 11.77
C SER A 296 6.16 -7.40 12.85
N ALA A 297 6.13 -8.68 12.50
CA ALA A 297 5.95 -9.80 13.41
C ALA A 297 6.75 -11.02 12.95
N ILE A 298 7.48 -11.62 13.88
CA ILE A 298 8.16 -12.91 13.70
C ILE A 298 7.48 -13.90 14.66
N VAL A 299 6.58 -14.74 14.15
CA VAL A 299 5.83 -15.68 14.99
C VAL A 299 6.75 -16.85 15.39
N ASP A 300 6.88 -17.07 16.69
CA ASP A 300 7.69 -18.13 17.26
C ASP A 300 6.87 -19.42 17.38
N LEU A 301 7.04 -20.31 16.41
CA LEU A 301 6.25 -21.54 16.27
C LEU A 301 6.59 -22.56 17.36
N SER A 302 7.78 -22.45 17.96
CA SER A 302 8.20 -23.30 19.07
C SER A 302 7.47 -22.96 20.38
N MET A 303 6.92 -21.74 20.46
CA MET A 303 6.21 -21.20 21.61
C MET A 303 4.67 -21.29 21.49
N THR A 304 4.16 -21.85 20.39
CA THR A 304 2.74 -22.12 20.20
C THR A 304 2.26 -23.18 21.19
N ASN A 305 1.13 -22.92 21.85
CA ASN A 305 0.48 -23.89 22.72
C ASN A 305 -1.02 -23.91 22.47
N VAL A 306 -1.65 -25.08 22.65
CA VAL A 306 -3.10 -25.25 22.56
C VAL A 306 -3.58 -26.07 23.74
N ILE A 307 -4.48 -25.50 24.53
CA ILE A 307 -5.08 -26.12 25.71
C ILE A 307 -6.54 -26.41 25.40
N ASP A 308 -6.98 -27.65 25.65
CA ASP A 308 -8.35 -28.12 25.43
C ASP A 308 -8.91 -27.89 24.00
N GLY A 309 -8.01 -27.74 23.03
CA GLY A 309 -8.34 -27.56 21.62
C GLY A 309 -8.80 -26.15 21.23
N ASP A 310 -9.13 -25.25 22.16
CA ASP A 310 -9.69 -23.93 21.84
C ASP A 310 -8.99 -22.75 22.52
N LEU A 311 -8.17 -22.98 23.55
CA LEU A 311 -7.36 -21.95 24.19
C LEU A 311 -5.94 -21.97 23.61
N VAL A 312 -5.68 -21.06 22.68
CA VAL A 312 -4.43 -20.96 21.92
C VAL A 312 -3.53 -19.88 22.51
N LYS A 313 -2.24 -20.20 22.63
CA LYS A 313 -1.18 -19.25 22.94
C LYS A 313 -0.26 -19.10 21.74
N VAL A 314 0.03 -17.87 21.34
CA VAL A 314 0.97 -17.53 20.26
C VAL A 314 1.93 -16.48 20.80
N VAL A 315 3.18 -16.50 20.34
CA VAL A 315 4.18 -15.47 20.65
C VAL A 315 4.74 -14.91 19.35
N ALA A 316 4.88 -13.58 19.26
CA ALA A 316 5.50 -12.93 18.12
C ALA A 316 6.53 -11.88 18.55
N TRP A 317 7.74 -11.98 18.03
CA TRP A 317 8.80 -10.99 18.21
C TRP A 317 8.63 -9.83 17.24
N TYR A 318 9.15 -8.65 17.60
CA TYR A 318 9.26 -7.51 16.69
C TYR A 318 10.33 -6.53 17.15
N ASP A 319 11.11 -6.03 16.19
CA ASP A 319 11.94 -4.84 16.41
C ASP A 319 11.01 -3.62 16.41
N ASN A 320 10.76 -3.10 17.61
CA ASN A 320 9.83 -1.99 17.83
C ASN A 320 10.28 -0.65 17.24
N GLU A 321 11.47 -0.56 16.66
CA GLU A 321 11.96 0.62 15.94
C GLU A 321 12.21 0.33 14.46
N TRP A 322 12.96 -0.73 14.14
CA TRP A 322 13.35 -1.03 12.76
C TRP A 322 12.20 -1.57 11.91
N GLY A 323 11.52 -2.62 12.37
CA GLY A 323 10.34 -3.15 11.69
C GLY A 323 9.26 -2.07 11.52
N TYR A 324 9.06 -1.26 12.56
CA TYR A 324 8.13 -0.12 12.50
C TYR A 324 8.56 0.96 11.50
N ALA A 325 9.84 1.32 11.45
CA ALA A 325 10.36 2.30 10.50
C ALA A 325 10.23 1.82 9.04
N ASN A 326 10.41 0.52 8.79
CA ASN A 326 10.14 -0.06 7.47
C ASN A 326 8.66 0.11 7.09
N ARG A 327 7.73 -0.25 7.98
CA ARG A 327 6.29 -0.04 7.74
C ARG A 327 5.93 1.43 7.51
N LEU A 328 6.54 2.34 8.25
CA LEU A 328 6.30 3.77 8.10
C LEU A 328 6.69 4.27 6.71
N VAL A 329 7.86 3.88 6.23
CA VAL A 329 8.40 4.23 4.91
C VAL A 329 7.59 3.57 3.79
N GLU A 330 7.28 2.29 3.94
CA GLU A 330 6.46 1.55 2.97
C GLU A 330 5.04 2.10 2.88
N LEU A 331 4.44 2.52 4.00
CA LEU A 331 3.10 3.12 4.00
C LEU A 331 3.09 4.47 3.28
N ALA A 332 4.16 5.27 3.41
CA ALA A 332 4.32 6.50 2.61
C ALA A 332 4.42 6.21 1.11
N VAL A 333 5.13 5.15 0.72
CA VAL A 333 5.16 4.68 -0.69
C VAL A 333 3.79 4.17 -1.11
N PHE A 334 3.10 3.41 -0.26
CA PHE A 334 1.77 2.88 -0.53
C PHE A 334 0.76 3.99 -0.81
N GLN A 335 0.78 5.09 -0.03
CA GLN A 335 -0.08 6.24 -0.28
C GLN A 335 0.09 6.79 -1.71
N ARG A 336 1.29 6.73 -2.30
CA ARG A 336 1.54 7.18 -3.68
C ARG A 336 0.63 6.47 -4.70
N GLY A 337 0.26 5.21 -4.44
CA GLY A 337 -0.53 4.39 -5.35
C GLY A 337 0.25 3.95 -6.60
N ALA A 338 -0.48 3.53 -7.63
CA ALA A 338 0.09 3.03 -8.88
C ALA A 338 0.77 4.16 -9.71
N ARG A 339 1.83 3.79 -10.43
CA ARG A 339 2.44 4.66 -11.45
C ARG A 339 1.66 4.46 -12.75
N VAL A 340 0.84 5.43 -13.12
CA VAL A 340 -0.10 5.30 -14.25
C VAL A 340 0.43 6.02 -15.49
N VAL A 341 0.44 5.33 -16.63
CA VAL A 341 0.53 5.92 -17.96
C VAL A 341 -0.87 5.91 -18.57
N ILE A 342 -1.29 7.06 -19.12
CA ILE A 342 -2.51 7.14 -19.93
C ILE A 342 -2.16 7.55 -21.36
N SER A 343 -2.96 7.10 -22.31
CA SER A 343 -2.77 7.43 -23.71
C SER A 343 -4.08 7.77 -24.41
N SER A 344 -4.00 8.73 -25.34
CA SER A 344 -5.08 9.15 -26.21
C SER A 344 -4.49 9.83 -27.46
N ARG A 345 -5.31 9.96 -28.50
CA ARG A 345 -4.97 10.73 -29.72
C ARG A 345 -5.12 12.23 -29.50
N ASP A 346 -6.03 12.64 -28.61
CA ASP A 346 -6.22 14.04 -28.28
C ASP A 346 -5.21 14.46 -27.21
N LYS A 347 -4.17 15.20 -27.63
CA LYS A 347 -3.11 15.68 -26.75
C LYS A 347 -3.63 16.64 -25.66
N ASN A 348 -4.63 17.45 -25.96
CA ASN A 348 -5.11 18.47 -25.02
C ASN A 348 -5.92 17.84 -23.90
N GLU A 349 -6.87 16.97 -24.25
CA GLU A 349 -7.65 16.20 -23.27
C GLU A 349 -6.72 15.31 -22.43
N LEU A 350 -5.79 14.61 -23.09
CA LEU A 350 -4.81 13.74 -22.42
C LEU A 350 -3.97 14.49 -21.38
N THR A 351 -3.45 15.67 -21.73
CA THR A 351 -2.62 16.47 -20.82
C THR A 351 -3.43 16.96 -19.62
N LYS A 352 -4.69 17.35 -19.85
CA LYS A 352 -5.60 17.77 -18.79
C LYS A 352 -5.90 16.63 -17.82
N THR A 353 -6.35 15.48 -18.33
CA THR A 353 -6.65 14.31 -17.50
C THR A 353 -5.41 13.82 -16.76
N ALA A 354 -4.24 13.78 -17.42
CA ALA A 354 -3.00 13.36 -16.76
C ALA A 354 -2.62 14.26 -15.58
N ALA A 355 -2.84 15.57 -15.68
CA ALA A 355 -2.61 16.49 -14.58
C ALA A 355 -3.62 16.29 -13.43
N GLU A 356 -4.89 16.01 -13.74
CA GLU A 356 -5.95 15.77 -12.76
C GLU A 356 -5.69 14.51 -11.92
N ILE A 357 -5.22 13.42 -12.55
CA ILE A 357 -5.00 12.13 -11.86
C ILE A 357 -3.54 11.84 -11.51
N GLY A 358 -2.61 12.75 -11.84
CA GLY A 358 -1.17 12.54 -11.60
C GLY A 358 -0.54 11.44 -12.46
N ALA A 359 -1.03 11.23 -13.69
CA ALA A 359 -0.52 10.22 -14.62
C ALA A 359 0.53 10.79 -15.59
N THR A 360 1.28 9.90 -16.25
CA THR A 360 2.19 10.26 -17.34
C THR A 360 1.45 10.17 -18.69
N PRO A 361 1.29 11.29 -19.43
CA PRO A 361 0.59 11.27 -20.71
C PRO A 361 1.53 10.85 -21.85
N ILE A 362 1.09 9.90 -22.68
CA ILE A 362 1.76 9.53 -23.93
C ILE A 362 0.73 9.55 -25.07
N VAL A 363 0.96 10.41 -26.07
CA VAL A 363 0.06 10.48 -27.24
C VAL A 363 0.24 9.21 -28.07
N CYS A 364 -0.85 8.50 -28.32
CA CYS A 364 -0.83 7.25 -29.06
C CYS A 364 -2.16 7.05 -29.80
N ASP A 365 -2.09 6.76 -31.10
CA ASP A 365 -3.18 6.17 -31.87
C ASP A 365 -3.05 4.64 -31.84
N VAL A 366 -4.00 3.97 -31.17
CA VAL A 366 -4.01 2.51 -31.05
C VAL A 366 -4.20 1.78 -32.38
N THR A 367 -4.59 2.47 -33.45
CA THR A 367 -4.65 1.91 -34.81
C THR A 367 -3.26 1.82 -35.46
N GLN A 368 -2.24 2.45 -34.87
CA GLN A 368 -0.88 2.49 -35.39
C GLN A 368 0.03 1.61 -34.53
N GLU A 369 0.33 0.40 -35.01
CA GLU A 369 1.09 -0.62 -34.25
C GLU A 369 2.44 -0.08 -33.72
N ASN A 370 3.14 0.73 -34.52
CA ASN A 370 4.40 1.35 -34.14
C ASN A 370 4.25 2.35 -32.97
N GLN A 371 3.13 3.08 -32.89
CA GLN A 371 2.86 3.98 -31.78
C GLN A 371 2.55 3.21 -30.50
N VAL A 372 1.81 2.10 -30.59
CA VAL A 372 1.53 1.22 -29.44
C VAL A 372 2.81 0.55 -28.94
N GLN A 373 3.68 0.10 -29.85
CA GLN A 373 5.00 -0.41 -29.50
C GLN A 373 5.84 0.65 -28.74
N ASN A 374 5.84 1.89 -29.22
CA ASN A 374 6.55 2.99 -28.58
C ASN A 374 5.96 3.33 -27.21
N LEU A 375 4.63 3.35 -27.07
CA LEU A 375 3.93 3.56 -25.80
C LEU A 375 4.42 2.55 -24.73
N VAL A 376 4.48 1.27 -25.08
CA VAL A 376 4.98 0.21 -24.17
C VAL A 376 6.47 0.41 -23.89
N ALA A 377 7.28 0.67 -24.92
CA ALA A 377 8.73 0.85 -24.76
C ALA A 377 9.09 2.05 -23.88
N GLU A 378 8.41 3.19 -24.06
CA GLU A 378 8.60 4.39 -23.23
C GLU A 378 8.14 4.16 -21.79
N THR A 379 7.02 3.46 -21.60
CA THR A 379 6.53 3.07 -20.25
C THR A 379 7.57 2.21 -19.53
N VAL A 380 8.07 1.16 -20.18
CA VAL A 380 9.08 0.26 -19.60
C VAL A 380 10.40 1.01 -19.36
N LYS A 381 10.81 1.89 -20.28
CA LYS A 381 12.02 2.70 -20.14
C LYS A 381 11.93 3.65 -18.94
N GLU A 382 10.78 4.25 -18.71
CA GLU A 382 10.55 5.21 -17.62
C GLU A 382 10.42 4.53 -16.25
N PHE A 383 9.79 3.36 -16.18
CA PHE A 383 9.40 2.74 -14.91
C PHE A 383 10.14 1.44 -14.56
N GLY A 384 10.88 0.87 -15.52
CA GLY A 384 11.65 -0.37 -15.38
C GLY A 384 10.83 -1.66 -15.43
N GLN A 385 9.51 -1.58 -15.22
CA GLN A 385 8.57 -2.70 -15.22
C GLN A 385 7.19 -2.23 -15.70
N LEU A 386 6.32 -3.17 -16.09
CA LEU A 386 4.93 -2.91 -16.45
C LEU A 386 4.02 -3.98 -15.83
N ASP A 387 3.31 -3.59 -14.77
CA ASP A 387 2.55 -4.52 -13.94
C ASP A 387 1.13 -4.79 -14.45
N VAL A 388 0.46 -3.76 -15.00
CA VAL A 388 -0.92 -3.83 -15.49
C VAL A 388 -1.06 -3.10 -16.82
N MET A 389 -1.71 -3.75 -17.79
CA MET A 389 -2.16 -3.13 -19.04
C MET A 389 -3.68 -3.15 -19.10
N VAL A 390 -4.29 -2.02 -19.44
CA VAL A 390 -5.74 -1.92 -19.67
C VAL A 390 -5.99 -1.49 -21.10
N ASN A 391 -6.38 -2.44 -21.95
CA ASN A 391 -6.83 -2.18 -23.31
C ASN A 391 -8.28 -1.67 -23.27
N ASN A 392 -8.44 -0.35 -23.13
CA ASN A 392 -9.74 0.31 -22.95
C ASN A 392 -10.27 1.02 -24.21
N ALA A 393 -9.42 1.29 -25.21
CA ALA A 393 -9.82 2.05 -26.39
C ALA A 393 -10.99 1.38 -27.12
N GLY A 394 -11.97 2.18 -27.53
CA GLY A 394 -13.19 1.68 -28.16
C GLY A 394 -13.80 2.69 -29.12
N LEU A 395 -14.42 2.18 -30.18
CA LEU A 395 -15.17 2.93 -31.17
C LEU A 395 -16.51 2.24 -31.44
N LEU A 396 -17.58 3.02 -31.53
CA LEU A 396 -18.93 2.56 -31.81
C LEU A 396 -19.53 3.38 -32.96
N ALA A 397 -19.75 2.74 -34.10
CA ALA A 397 -20.48 3.31 -35.22
C ALA A 397 -21.99 3.43 -34.93
N PRO A 398 -22.74 4.28 -35.66
CA PRO A 398 -24.20 4.36 -35.55
C PRO A 398 -24.87 2.97 -35.65
N ARG A 399 -25.90 2.74 -34.83
CA ARG A 399 -26.68 1.50 -34.91
C ARG A 399 -27.61 1.52 -36.13
N VAL A 400 -27.38 0.62 -37.08
CA VAL A 400 -28.15 0.50 -38.32
C VAL A 400 -28.34 -0.97 -38.74
N PRO A 401 -29.43 -1.32 -39.46
CA PRO A 401 -29.56 -2.63 -40.09
C PRO A 401 -28.36 -2.97 -40.97
N VAL A 402 -28.04 -4.26 -41.14
CA VAL A 402 -26.87 -4.70 -41.94
C VAL A 402 -26.92 -4.17 -43.38
N VAL A 403 -28.11 -4.03 -43.95
CA VAL A 403 -28.31 -3.50 -45.32
C VAL A 403 -27.92 -2.02 -45.46
N GLU A 404 -27.82 -1.29 -44.35
CA GLU A 404 -27.43 0.13 -44.29
C GLU A 404 -26.03 0.31 -43.67
N LEU A 405 -25.35 -0.78 -43.31
CA LEU A 405 -24.07 -0.72 -42.62
C LEU A 405 -22.94 -0.31 -43.57
N ASP A 406 -22.36 0.84 -43.30
CA ASP A 406 -21.15 1.29 -43.98
C ASP A 406 -19.94 0.43 -43.57
N SER A 407 -19.32 -0.19 -44.57
CA SER A 407 -18.15 -1.05 -44.37
C SER A 407 -16.92 -0.28 -43.86
N GLU A 408 -16.77 1.01 -44.19
CA GLU A 408 -15.66 1.81 -43.66
C GLU A 408 -15.73 1.95 -42.13
N TRP A 409 -16.94 2.06 -41.58
CA TRP A 409 -17.15 2.07 -40.14
C TRP A 409 -16.77 0.75 -39.51
N VAL A 410 -17.05 -0.38 -40.17
CA VAL A 410 -16.63 -1.71 -39.70
C VAL A 410 -15.12 -1.82 -39.68
N HIS A 411 -14.43 -1.37 -40.73
CA HIS A 411 -12.97 -1.32 -40.77
C HIS A 411 -12.41 -0.47 -39.62
N LYS A 412 -12.87 0.77 -39.46
CA LYS A 412 -12.43 1.68 -38.38
C LYS A 412 -12.67 1.09 -36.99
N MET A 413 -13.82 0.45 -36.76
CA MET A 413 -14.10 -0.23 -35.50
C MET A 413 -13.18 -1.43 -35.30
N MET A 414 -12.82 -2.18 -36.35
CA MET A 414 -11.90 -3.32 -36.24
C MET A 414 -10.50 -2.86 -35.86
N GLU A 415 -10.01 -1.78 -36.48
CA GLU A 415 -8.71 -1.18 -36.16
C GLU A 415 -8.61 -0.78 -34.68
N VAL A 416 -9.67 -0.18 -34.12
CA VAL A 416 -9.66 0.27 -32.73
C VAL A 416 -9.98 -0.87 -31.75
N ASN A 417 -11.12 -1.54 -31.94
CA ASN A 417 -11.69 -2.46 -30.95
C ASN A 417 -10.98 -3.82 -30.89
N PHE A 418 -10.33 -4.24 -31.98
CA PHE A 418 -9.61 -5.50 -32.06
C PHE A 418 -8.11 -5.29 -32.25
N PHE A 419 -7.68 -4.64 -33.33
CA PHE A 419 -6.24 -4.48 -33.58
C PHE A 419 -5.54 -3.65 -32.49
N GLY A 420 -6.18 -2.60 -31.98
CA GLY A 420 -5.67 -1.88 -30.80
C GLY A 420 -5.44 -2.78 -29.57
N VAL A 421 -6.38 -3.68 -29.28
CA VAL A 421 -6.26 -4.68 -28.19
C VAL A 421 -5.14 -5.67 -28.47
N LEU A 422 -5.04 -6.15 -29.73
CA LEU A 422 -3.99 -7.05 -30.18
C LEU A 422 -2.61 -6.42 -30.04
N TYR A 423 -2.40 -5.20 -30.52
CA TYR A 423 -1.12 -4.50 -30.42
C TYR A 423 -0.73 -4.27 -28.96
N GLY A 424 -1.65 -3.73 -28.15
CA GLY A 424 -1.39 -3.47 -26.74
C GLY A 424 -1.00 -4.74 -25.99
N SER A 425 -1.76 -5.81 -26.17
CA SER A 425 -1.50 -7.12 -25.55
C SER A 425 -0.18 -7.74 -26.03
N LYS A 426 0.08 -7.74 -27.34
CA LYS A 426 1.29 -8.32 -27.95
C LYS A 426 2.57 -7.71 -27.39
N TYR A 427 2.66 -6.39 -27.34
CA TYR A 427 3.89 -5.72 -26.91
C TYR A 427 4.09 -5.75 -25.40
N VAL A 428 3.01 -5.67 -24.62
CA VAL A 428 3.09 -5.83 -23.17
C VAL A 428 3.45 -7.26 -22.78
N LEU A 429 2.83 -8.27 -23.41
CA LEU A 429 3.11 -9.68 -23.11
C LEU A 429 4.59 -10.02 -23.30
N ARG A 430 5.22 -9.51 -24.37
CA ARG A 430 6.67 -9.68 -24.61
C ARG A 430 7.55 -9.18 -23.46
N HIS A 431 7.10 -8.17 -22.72
CA HIS A 431 7.77 -7.67 -21.54
C HIS A 431 7.41 -8.50 -20.30
N MET A 432 6.11 -8.74 -20.08
CA MET A 432 5.60 -9.50 -18.93
C MET A 432 6.14 -10.93 -18.85
N ILE A 433 6.36 -11.62 -19.98
CA ILE A 433 6.99 -12.95 -20.01
C ILE A 433 8.41 -12.88 -19.43
N LYS A 434 9.20 -11.87 -19.82
CA LYS A 434 10.55 -11.67 -19.27
C LYS A 434 10.51 -11.27 -17.80
N GLN A 435 9.49 -10.51 -17.40
CA GLN A 435 9.23 -10.11 -16.03
C GLN A 435 8.68 -11.27 -15.16
N ASN A 436 8.18 -12.35 -15.79
CA ASN A 436 7.42 -13.43 -15.18
C ASN A 436 6.32 -12.95 -14.22
N SER A 437 5.64 -11.86 -14.60
CA SER A 437 4.52 -11.30 -13.86
C SER A 437 3.76 -10.28 -14.71
N GLY A 438 2.44 -10.16 -14.48
CA GLY A 438 1.65 -9.04 -14.97
C GLY A 438 0.17 -9.34 -15.14
N VAL A 439 -0.62 -8.29 -15.37
CA VAL A 439 -2.07 -8.39 -15.61
C VAL A 439 -2.44 -7.66 -16.90
N ILE A 440 -3.11 -8.34 -17.84
CA ILE A 440 -3.66 -7.74 -19.06
C ILE A 440 -5.18 -7.73 -18.95
N ILE A 441 -5.79 -6.54 -18.98
CA ILE A 441 -7.22 -6.33 -18.91
C ILE A 441 -7.71 -5.85 -20.27
N ASN A 442 -8.56 -6.63 -20.91
CA ASN A 442 -9.18 -6.29 -22.19
C ASN A 442 -10.63 -5.88 -21.96
N ILE A 443 -10.96 -4.61 -22.24
CA ILE A 443 -12.33 -4.11 -22.14
C ILE A 443 -13.07 -4.46 -23.44
N VAL A 444 -13.87 -5.52 -23.37
CA VAL A 444 -14.60 -6.05 -24.52
C VAL A 444 -15.97 -5.37 -24.61
N SER A 445 -17.03 -6.01 -24.14
CA SER A 445 -18.43 -5.56 -24.06
C SER A 445 -19.29 -6.81 -23.97
N THR A 446 -20.46 -6.75 -23.33
CA THR A 446 -21.48 -7.80 -23.47
C THR A 446 -21.84 -8.13 -24.93
N SER A 447 -21.64 -7.20 -25.88
CA SER A 447 -21.79 -7.46 -27.32
C SER A 447 -20.75 -8.41 -27.93
N GLY A 448 -19.67 -8.72 -27.21
CA GLY A 448 -18.72 -9.78 -27.56
C GLY A 448 -19.18 -11.18 -27.11
N LEU A 449 -20.30 -11.27 -26.41
CA LEU A 449 -20.94 -12.52 -25.99
C LEU A 449 -22.30 -12.71 -26.68
N GLU A 450 -23.09 -11.63 -26.76
CA GLU A 450 -24.45 -11.64 -27.28
C GLU A 450 -24.67 -10.43 -28.22
N PRO A 451 -24.91 -10.65 -29.53
CA PRO A 451 -25.14 -9.56 -30.48
C PRO A 451 -26.52 -8.91 -30.26
N ARG A 452 -26.66 -7.65 -30.68
CA ARG A 452 -27.93 -6.91 -30.65
C ARG A 452 -28.33 -6.49 -32.06
N SER A 453 -29.64 -6.34 -32.29
CA SER A 453 -30.15 -5.80 -33.54
C SER A 453 -29.54 -4.42 -33.82
N GLY A 454 -29.15 -4.17 -35.06
CA GLY A 454 -28.51 -2.93 -35.49
C GLY A 454 -27.05 -2.74 -35.07
N SER A 455 -26.41 -3.73 -34.44
CA SER A 455 -25.01 -3.62 -33.99
C SER A 455 -24.10 -4.72 -34.55
N ALA A 456 -24.45 -5.32 -35.69
CA ALA A 456 -23.74 -6.48 -36.24
C ALA A 456 -22.23 -6.22 -36.43
N GLY A 457 -21.86 -5.08 -37.03
CA GLY A 457 -20.47 -4.68 -37.22
C GLY A 457 -19.72 -4.50 -35.89
N TYR A 458 -20.30 -3.77 -34.93
CA TYR A 458 -19.71 -3.59 -33.61
C TYR A 458 -19.54 -4.92 -32.85
N ALA A 459 -20.59 -5.75 -32.85
CA ALA A 459 -20.57 -7.07 -32.22
C ALA A 459 -19.45 -7.93 -32.82
N ALA A 460 -19.30 -7.98 -34.15
CA ALA A 460 -18.23 -8.71 -34.80
C ALA A 460 -16.84 -8.31 -34.27
N THR A 461 -16.57 -7.00 -34.11
CA THR A 461 -15.29 -6.54 -33.54
C THR A 461 -15.08 -6.97 -32.08
N LYS A 462 -16.15 -7.03 -31.28
CA LYS A 462 -16.07 -7.45 -29.87
C LYS A 462 -16.00 -8.97 -29.71
N PHE A 463 -16.60 -9.74 -30.62
CA PHE A 463 -16.38 -11.18 -30.71
C PHE A 463 -14.92 -11.49 -31.09
N ALA A 464 -14.33 -10.73 -32.02
CA ALA A 464 -12.90 -10.86 -32.35
C ALA A 464 -12.01 -10.58 -31.12
N ALA A 465 -12.27 -9.49 -30.39
CA ALA A 465 -11.55 -9.19 -29.14
C ALA A 465 -11.76 -10.24 -28.04
N SER A 466 -12.97 -10.79 -27.89
CA SER A 466 -13.27 -11.88 -26.96
C SER A 466 -12.51 -13.16 -27.31
N GLY A 467 -12.58 -13.60 -28.58
CA GLY A 467 -11.85 -14.77 -29.06
C GLY A 467 -10.35 -14.65 -28.88
N PHE A 468 -9.79 -13.47 -29.20
CA PHE A 468 -8.38 -13.17 -28.95
C PHE A 468 -8.02 -13.20 -27.46
N THR A 469 -8.84 -12.59 -26.59
CA THR A 469 -8.58 -12.58 -25.15
C THR A 469 -8.55 -13.99 -24.57
N ARG A 470 -9.47 -14.86 -24.99
CA ARG A 470 -9.48 -16.28 -24.59
C ARG A 470 -8.25 -17.03 -25.08
N GLY A 471 -7.83 -16.79 -26.33
CA GLY A 471 -6.58 -17.36 -26.85
C GLY A 471 -5.36 -16.91 -26.05
N LEU A 472 -5.28 -15.61 -25.76
CA LEU A 472 -4.20 -15.00 -24.97
C LEU A 472 -4.15 -15.55 -23.54
N THR A 473 -5.29 -15.80 -22.90
CA THR A 473 -5.35 -16.47 -21.59
C THR A 473 -4.71 -17.84 -21.62
N LEU A 474 -4.97 -18.65 -22.65
CA LEU A 474 -4.37 -19.97 -22.80
C LEU A 474 -2.85 -19.87 -23.02
N GLU A 475 -2.40 -18.93 -23.84
CA GLU A 475 -0.98 -18.68 -24.08
C GLU A 475 -0.23 -18.23 -22.82
N ALA A 476 -0.84 -17.36 -22.01
CA ALA A 476 -0.24 -16.82 -20.79
C ALA A 476 -0.24 -17.80 -19.60
N SER A 477 -0.99 -18.91 -19.68
CA SER A 477 -1.20 -19.84 -18.56
C SER A 477 0.07 -20.54 -18.04
N GLY A 478 1.13 -20.60 -18.87
CA GLY A 478 2.44 -21.14 -18.49
C GLY A 478 3.32 -20.14 -17.73
N ASP A 479 2.95 -18.86 -17.74
CA ASP A 479 3.66 -17.77 -17.06
C ASP A 479 2.82 -17.26 -15.87
N ASN A 480 3.43 -16.52 -14.95
CA ASN A 480 2.71 -15.88 -13.84
C ASN A 480 1.98 -14.58 -14.31
N ILE A 481 1.25 -14.66 -15.42
CA ILE A 481 0.57 -13.55 -16.09
C ILE A 481 -0.93 -13.82 -16.14
N PHE A 482 -1.73 -12.89 -15.61
CA PHE A 482 -3.19 -12.99 -15.61
C PHE A 482 -3.80 -12.18 -16.75
N VAL A 483 -4.73 -12.77 -17.49
CA VAL A 483 -5.45 -12.11 -18.59
C VAL A 483 -6.94 -12.08 -18.25
N LEU A 484 -7.53 -10.89 -18.20
CA LEU A 484 -8.92 -10.66 -17.86
C LEU A 484 -9.69 -10.05 -19.05
N GLY A 485 -10.69 -10.77 -19.54
CA GLY A 485 -11.72 -10.23 -20.41
C GLY A 485 -12.85 -9.60 -19.60
N VAL A 486 -13.04 -8.29 -19.69
CA VAL A 486 -14.14 -7.59 -19.02
C VAL A 486 -15.24 -7.30 -20.03
N TYR A 487 -16.46 -7.72 -19.71
CA TYR A 487 -17.63 -7.63 -20.58
C TYR A 487 -18.69 -6.70 -19.95
N PRO A 488 -18.49 -5.37 -19.99
CA PRO A 488 -19.45 -4.43 -19.45
C PRO A 488 -20.69 -4.29 -20.35
N GLY A 489 -21.83 -4.06 -19.72
CA GLY A 489 -23.06 -3.53 -20.34
C GLY A 489 -22.92 -2.06 -20.76
N GLY A 490 -24.05 -1.40 -21.00
CA GLY A 490 -24.06 0.03 -21.32
C GLY A 490 -23.47 0.87 -20.18
N MET A 491 -22.51 1.73 -20.51
CA MET A 491 -21.84 2.64 -19.58
C MET A 491 -21.96 4.09 -20.06
N ARG A 492 -22.08 5.03 -19.13
CA ARG A 492 -22.11 6.47 -19.45
C ARG A 492 -20.70 6.94 -19.84
N THR A 493 -20.41 6.95 -21.14
CA THR A 493 -19.07 7.26 -21.69
C THR A 493 -19.19 8.07 -22.98
N LEU A 494 -18.10 8.72 -23.38
CA LEU A 494 -18.01 9.46 -24.65
C LEU A 494 -18.10 8.56 -25.90
N LEU A 495 -18.14 7.23 -25.73
CA LEU A 495 -18.33 6.26 -26.82
C LEU A 495 -19.60 6.52 -27.63
N PHE A 496 -20.62 7.12 -27.00
CA PHE A 496 -21.91 7.41 -27.63
C PHE A 496 -21.94 8.79 -28.33
N ASN A 497 -20.89 9.60 -28.24
CA ASN A 497 -20.87 10.95 -28.84
C ASN A 497 -20.93 10.95 -30.37
N LEU A 498 -20.61 9.81 -31.00
CA LEU A 498 -20.69 9.62 -32.45
C LEU A 498 -22.05 9.06 -32.90
N GLN A 499 -22.98 8.82 -31.96
CA GLN A 499 -24.36 8.44 -32.29
C GLN A 499 -25.17 9.70 -32.61
N PRO A 500 -26.14 9.64 -33.56
CA PRO A 500 -27.02 10.77 -33.87
C PRO A 500 -27.82 11.26 -32.66
N THR A 501 -28.21 10.32 -31.79
CA THR A 501 -28.86 10.58 -30.52
C THR A 501 -28.36 9.59 -29.47
N LEU A 502 -28.33 10.02 -28.21
CA LEU A 502 -28.09 9.10 -27.11
C LEU A 502 -29.23 8.06 -27.05
N PRO A 503 -28.93 6.80 -26.64
CA PRO A 503 -29.97 5.82 -26.37
C PRO A 503 -31.03 6.37 -25.41
N SER A 504 -32.30 6.03 -25.63
CA SER A 504 -33.41 6.52 -24.80
C SER A 504 -33.31 6.13 -23.31
N ASP A 505 -32.50 5.11 -23.01
CA ASP A 505 -32.24 4.59 -21.66
C ASP A 505 -30.84 4.94 -21.13
N TYR A 506 -30.14 5.90 -21.75
CA TYR A 506 -28.74 6.22 -21.44
C TYR A 506 -28.52 6.69 -19.99
N ASP A 507 -29.47 7.42 -19.40
CA ASP A 507 -29.37 7.85 -17.99
C ASP A 507 -29.26 6.67 -17.02
N ALA A 508 -29.83 5.53 -17.44
CA ALA A 508 -29.85 4.32 -16.66
C ALA A 508 -28.65 3.39 -16.96
N TYR A 509 -27.68 3.84 -17.76
CA TYR A 509 -26.42 3.12 -17.98
C TYR A 509 -25.53 3.19 -16.74
N MET A 510 -24.63 2.21 -16.61
CA MET A 510 -23.76 2.12 -15.44
C MET A 510 -22.76 3.28 -15.40
N ASP A 511 -22.41 3.68 -14.18
CA ASP A 511 -21.29 4.56 -13.92
C ASP A 511 -19.96 3.85 -14.25
N PRO A 512 -19.06 4.45 -15.06
CA PRO A 512 -17.71 3.92 -15.26
C PRO A 512 -16.96 3.60 -13.95
N MET A 513 -17.15 4.40 -12.90
CA MET A 513 -16.51 4.16 -11.60
C MET A 513 -17.02 2.86 -10.96
N ALA A 514 -18.32 2.59 -11.00
CA ALA A 514 -18.89 1.34 -10.48
C ALA A 514 -18.40 0.11 -11.26
N VAL A 515 -18.09 0.27 -12.56
CA VAL A 515 -17.49 -0.79 -13.36
C VAL A 515 -16.03 -1.01 -12.97
N ALA A 516 -15.25 0.05 -12.77
CA ALA A 516 -13.88 -0.04 -12.30
C ALA A 516 -13.78 -0.71 -10.92
N GLU A 517 -14.64 -0.34 -9.97
CA GLU A 517 -14.71 -0.97 -8.64
C GLU A 517 -14.97 -2.47 -8.73
N LYS A 518 -15.87 -2.91 -9.62
CA LYS A 518 -16.14 -4.34 -9.86
C LYS A 518 -14.94 -5.07 -10.48
N ILE A 519 -14.16 -4.42 -11.34
CA ILE A 519 -12.93 -5.01 -11.90
C ILE A 519 -11.89 -5.21 -10.79
N VAL A 520 -11.67 -4.19 -9.94
CA VAL A 520 -10.73 -4.28 -8.81
C VAL A 520 -11.15 -5.38 -7.84
N ALA A 521 -12.41 -5.35 -7.38
CA ALA A 521 -12.93 -6.37 -6.46
C ALA A 521 -12.89 -7.80 -7.04
N HIS A 522 -12.95 -7.93 -8.38
CA HIS A 522 -12.77 -9.23 -9.02
C HIS A 522 -11.32 -9.68 -9.00
N LEU A 523 -10.37 -8.79 -9.29
CA LEU A 523 -8.92 -9.08 -9.29
C LEU A 523 -8.38 -9.37 -7.88
N GLU A 524 -9.03 -8.87 -6.82
CA GLU A 524 -8.65 -9.08 -5.43
C GLU A 524 -9.09 -10.44 -4.85
N LYS A 525 -9.85 -11.25 -5.61
CA LYS A 525 -10.21 -12.62 -5.20
C LYS A 525 -8.98 -13.52 -5.21
N ASP A 526 -8.95 -14.53 -4.33
CA ASP A 526 -7.86 -15.52 -4.29
C ASP A 526 -7.68 -16.26 -5.62
N ASN A 527 -8.78 -16.56 -6.30
CA ASN A 527 -8.80 -17.23 -7.61
C ASN A 527 -9.77 -16.51 -8.56
N PRO A 528 -9.35 -15.41 -9.20
CA PRO A 528 -10.22 -14.66 -10.10
C PRO A 528 -10.40 -15.40 -11.42
N GLU A 529 -11.64 -15.45 -11.94
CA GLU A 529 -11.91 -15.99 -13.28
C GLU A 529 -11.37 -15.06 -14.37
N ASN A 530 -10.92 -15.62 -15.51
CA ASN A 530 -10.41 -14.84 -16.63
C ASN A 530 -11.48 -14.05 -17.39
N GLU A 531 -12.76 -14.21 -17.05
CA GLU A 531 -13.87 -13.45 -17.62
C GLU A 531 -14.69 -12.77 -16.52
N LEU A 532 -15.03 -11.50 -16.72
CA LEU A 532 -15.88 -10.74 -15.81
C LEU A 532 -17.02 -10.07 -16.58
N VAL A 533 -18.24 -10.59 -16.40
CA VAL A 533 -19.44 -10.01 -17.02
C VAL A 533 -20.10 -9.04 -16.06
N ILE A 534 -20.22 -7.77 -16.46
CA ILE A 534 -20.82 -6.72 -15.65
C ILE A 534 -22.08 -6.24 -16.35
N ARG A 535 -23.24 -6.74 -15.88
CA ARG A 535 -24.55 -6.30 -16.36
C ARG A 535 -25.12 -5.23 -15.41
N ARG A 536 -26.04 -4.43 -15.96
CA ARG A 536 -26.91 -3.58 -15.17
C ARG A 536 -27.81 -4.48 -14.32
N ASN A 537 -27.92 -4.17 -13.03
CA ASN A 537 -28.87 -4.84 -12.13
C ASN A 537 -30.31 -4.47 -12.46
#